data_AF-A0A803M4A7-F1
#
_entry.id   AF-A0A803M4A7-F1
#
_cell.length_a   1.000
_cell.length_b   1.000
_cell.length_c   1.000
_cell.angle_alpha   90.00
_cell.angle_beta   90.00
_cell.angle_gamma   90.00
#
_symmetry.space_group_name_H-M   'P 1'
#
loop_
_entity.id
_entity.type
_entity.pdbx_description
1 polymer ?
#
loop_
_entity_poly.entity_id
_entity_poly.type
_entity_poly.pdbx_seq_one_letter_code
_entity_poly.pdbx_strand_id
1 'polypeptide(L)'
;MKFFQLHVFISQTIWHIIFLVIFCFPTCFGSDLQLYDSCGNYFRCGNVKAGFPFWGGDTRPKECGFPDLELSCENNATTTIQSKGMKYHVLDINQNTQVLKMAREDFLQGICMQKFINTTIDPELFDYAPGSRNLTVLYGCPPPYTPNPSQFTCKIYGTNDTDGYPVEGAIGPSGCFASIVVPVVDSSAAQIRKWSSSQIIGKGFEAIYKVQGEDLCVECEASKGRCGFDLSKNKISCLCLDGSIGDTPCNNSISSAKSENLRYPFWGENRAPYCGLPGYELQCLGNDVPIITITSQKYRFLKADAEAHKLIVARDDFWDDLCPSSLVNTSINNSPFEYPFNPVYLTLCYDCPIASMISLGFLGYSVCNESGSFIDVCFKTGVYTPNIGCRSVVNIPILKTLAPELKIDKASVLKALRDGFKLQWKVNDDQCKTCVESGGQCGNDLHGNKFTCFCPDQPYASECPTPSGMFDSSTQPSFSSLLWSIKM
;
A
#
# COMPACT_ATOMS: atom_id res chain seq x y z
N MET A 1 13.84 51.23 53.25
CA MET A 1 14.09 50.05 52.40
C MET A 1 12.81 49.27 52.24
N LYS A 2 12.16 49.32 51.06
CA LYS A 2 11.06 48.43 50.70
C LYS A 2 11.37 47.87 49.32
N PHE A 3 11.61 46.56 49.28
CA PHE A 3 11.86 45.79 48.06
C PHE A 3 10.59 45.73 47.22
N PHE A 4 10.69 46.16 45.96
CA PHE A 4 9.62 46.08 44.97
C PHE A 4 9.57 44.67 44.39
N GLN A 5 8.37 44.10 44.39
CA GLN A 5 7.98 42.83 43.79
C GLN A 5 8.29 42.81 42.29
N LEU A 6 9.21 41.93 41.87
CA LEU A 6 9.51 41.64 40.47
C LEU A 6 9.18 40.16 40.16
N HIS A 7 7.96 39.75 40.45
CA HIS A 7 7.40 38.48 39.97
C HIS A 7 5.97 38.77 39.55
N VAL A 8 5.67 38.63 38.25
CA VAL A 8 4.36 38.23 37.67
C VAL A 8 4.26 38.52 36.16
N PHE A 9 5.14 39.33 35.54
CA PHE A 9 5.00 39.67 34.11
C PHE A 9 5.59 38.67 33.09
N ILE A 10 6.34 37.64 33.53
CA ILE A 10 6.99 36.67 32.62
C ILE A 10 6.04 35.50 32.27
N SER A 11 4.92 35.35 32.99
CA SER A 11 4.01 34.19 32.83
C SER A 11 3.06 34.32 31.62
N GLN A 12 2.53 35.51 31.35
CA GLN A 12 1.52 35.68 30.30
C GLN A 12 2.10 35.67 28.88
N THR A 13 3.28 36.24 28.67
CA THR A 13 3.95 36.26 27.35
C THR A 13 4.44 34.87 26.95
N ILE A 14 4.96 34.09 27.90
CA ILE A 14 5.36 32.70 27.67
C ILE A 14 4.12 31.83 27.35
N TRP A 15 2.99 32.06 28.03
CA TRP A 15 1.77 31.31 27.71
C TRP A 15 1.23 31.63 26.32
N HIS A 16 1.28 32.89 25.87
CA HIS A 16 0.82 33.27 24.52
C HIS A 16 1.78 32.81 23.42
N ILE A 17 3.10 32.78 23.68
CA ILE A 17 4.08 32.20 22.76
C ILE A 17 3.94 30.67 22.70
N ILE A 18 3.70 29.99 23.82
CA ILE A 18 3.39 28.54 23.83
C ILE A 18 2.07 28.27 23.11
N PHE A 19 1.04 29.11 23.28
CA PHE A 19 -0.24 28.96 22.57
C PHE A 19 -0.11 29.24 21.06
N LEU A 20 0.72 30.20 20.65
CA LEU A 20 1.04 30.46 19.24
C LEU A 20 1.93 29.39 18.60
N VAL A 21 2.84 28.76 19.36
CA VAL A 21 3.66 27.63 18.89
C VAL A 21 2.84 26.33 18.84
N ILE A 22 1.83 26.17 19.69
CA ILE A 22 0.88 25.05 19.63
C ILE A 22 -0.15 25.22 18.49
N PHE A 23 -0.54 26.45 18.14
CA PHE A 23 -1.42 26.75 16.99
C PHE A 23 -0.69 26.94 15.65
N CYS A 24 0.65 27.00 15.65
CA CYS A 24 1.49 27.07 14.45
C CYS A 24 2.33 25.78 14.27
N PHE A 25 1.78 24.64 14.68
CA PHE A 25 2.02 23.43 13.90
C PHE A 25 1.09 23.55 12.70
N PRO A 26 1.59 23.78 11.48
CA PRO A 26 0.77 23.55 10.32
C PRO A 26 0.35 22.09 10.41
N THR A 27 -0.95 21.87 10.50
CA THR A 27 -1.61 20.63 10.07
C THR A 27 -1.21 20.39 8.62
N CYS A 28 -0.01 19.84 8.42
CA CYS A 28 0.52 19.43 7.13
C CYS A 28 0.84 17.92 7.13
N PHE A 29 0.38 17.21 8.16
CA PHE A 29 0.30 15.75 8.20
C PHE A 29 -1.18 15.40 8.36
N GLY A 30 -1.90 15.03 7.29
CA GLY A 30 -3.24 14.48 7.53
C GLY A 30 -4.18 14.20 6.36
N SER A 31 -4.13 14.90 5.22
CA SER A 31 -5.15 14.68 4.16
C SER A 31 -4.93 13.36 3.42
N ASP A 32 -3.68 13.09 3.02
CA ASP A 32 -3.41 12.03 2.05
C ASP A 32 -3.37 10.64 2.73
N LEU A 33 -2.92 10.59 3.99
CA LEU A 33 -2.98 9.39 4.82
C LEU A 33 -4.43 9.05 5.23
N GLN A 34 -5.26 10.06 5.54
CA GLN A 34 -6.70 9.84 5.77
C GLN A 34 -7.40 9.33 4.51
N LEU A 35 -7.03 9.84 3.34
CA LEU A 35 -7.59 9.40 2.07
C LEU A 35 -7.18 7.95 1.77
N TYR A 36 -5.91 7.59 1.98
CA TYR A 36 -5.43 6.21 1.90
C TYR A 36 -6.26 5.26 2.77
N ASP A 37 -6.46 5.60 4.05
CA ASP A 37 -7.26 4.78 4.99
C ASP A 37 -8.72 4.69 4.55
N SER A 38 -9.31 5.80 4.11
CA SER A 38 -10.71 5.87 3.66
C SER A 38 -10.95 5.01 2.41
N CYS A 39 -10.02 5.04 1.45
CA CYS A 39 -10.09 4.21 0.26
C CYS A 39 -9.78 2.73 0.51
N GLY A 40 -9.25 2.39 1.70
CA GLY A 40 -9.17 1.02 2.20
C GLY A 40 -10.48 0.45 2.77
N ASN A 41 -11.46 1.29 3.11
CA ASN A 41 -12.76 0.84 3.59
C ASN A 41 -13.65 0.33 2.46
N TYR A 42 -14.72 -0.39 2.76
CA TYR A 42 -15.72 -0.76 1.75
C TYR A 42 -16.98 0.07 1.95
N PHE A 43 -17.64 0.42 0.84
CA PHE A 43 -19.03 0.85 0.89
C PHE A 43 -19.85 -0.31 1.45
N ARG A 44 -20.74 -0.02 2.39
CA ARG A 44 -21.62 -1.02 3.02
C ARG A 44 -23.00 -0.42 3.26
N CYS A 45 -24.00 -1.01 2.62
CA CYS A 45 -25.40 -0.63 2.82
C CYS A 45 -26.30 -1.82 2.46
N GLY A 46 -27.17 -2.23 3.39
CA GLY A 46 -27.94 -3.46 3.24
C GLY A 46 -27.04 -4.66 2.93
N ASN A 47 -27.32 -5.35 1.82
CA ASN A 47 -26.56 -6.53 1.38
C ASN A 47 -25.40 -6.18 0.42
N VAL A 48 -25.23 -4.91 0.05
CA VAL A 48 -24.22 -4.49 -0.92
C VAL A 48 -22.92 -4.13 -0.21
N LYS A 49 -21.82 -4.72 -0.70
CA LYS A 49 -20.45 -4.40 -0.31
C LYS A 49 -19.61 -4.15 -1.56
N ALA A 50 -19.07 -2.95 -1.70
CA ALA A 50 -18.26 -2.56 -2.86
C ALA A 50 -16.98 -1.80 -2.49
N GLY A 51 -15.92 -2.05 -3.24
CA GLY A 51 -14.66 -1.30 -3.22
C GLY A 51 -14.54 -0.43 -4.46
N PHE A 52 -13.30 -0.06 -4.81
CA PHE A 52 -13.00 0.55 -6.11
C PHE A 52 -13.51 -0.37 -7.23
N PRO A 53 -14.17 0.14 -8.29
CA PRO A 53 -14.25 1.54 -8.75
C PRO A 53 -15.36 2.39 -8.11
N PHE A 54 -16.13 1.84 -7.16
CA PHE A 54 -17.25 2.52 -6.53
C PHE A 54 -16.81 3.37 -5.32
N TRP A 55 -17.55 4.45 -5.07
CA TRP A 55 -17.39 5.30 -3.89
C TRP A 55 -18.76 5.68 -3.32
N GLY A 56 -18.78 6.36 -2.17
CA GLY A 56 -19.99 6.87 -1.54
C GLY A 56 -20.26 6.28 -0.15
N GLY A 57 -21.46 6.55 0.36
CA GLY A 57 -21.79 6.34 1.78
C GLY A 57 -20.98 7.24 2.71
N ASP A 58 -20.94 6.90 4.00
CA ASP A 58 -20.28 7.74 5.01
C ASP A 58 -18.75 7.51 5.10
N THR A 59 -18.23 6.47 4.46
CA THR A 59 -16.86 5.97 4.70
C THR A 59 -15.91 6.06 3.50
N ARG A 60 -16.43 6.22 2.27
CA ARG A 60 -15.61 6.29 1.05
C ARG A 60 -15.84 7.62 0.30
N PRO A 61 -14.90 8.57 0.38
CA PRO A 61 -15.01 9.85 -0.34
C PRO A 61 -14.88 9.66 -1.86
N LYS A 62 -15.22 10.71 -2.62
CA LYS A 62 -15.27 10.71 -4.10
C LYS A 62 -13.95 10.38 -4.79
N GLU A 63 -12.84 10.64 -4.13
CA GLU A 63 -11.50 10.33 -4.61
C GLU A 63 -11.19 8.81 -4.55
N CYS A 64 -12.05 7.99 -3.94
CA CYS A 64 -11.88 6.53 -3.84
C CYS A 64 -12.55 5.74 -4.98
N GLY A 65 -13.06 6.41 -6.01
CA GLY A 65 -13.77 5.74 -7.10
C GLY A 65 -14.05 6.67 -8.27
N PHE A 66 -14.65 6.13 -9.31
CA PHE A 66 -15.02 6.91 -10.50
C PHE A 66 -16.17 7.86 -10.17
N PRO A 67 -16.13 9.14 -10.61
CA PRO A 67 -17.15 10.13 -10.30
C PRO A 67 -18.58 9.65 -10.59
N ASP A 68 -18.77 8.94 -11.70
CA ASP A 68 -20.08 8.47 -12.17
C ASP A 68 -20.52 7.12 -11.55
N LEU A 69 -19.71 6.54 -10.65
CA LEU A 69 -19.99 5.30 -9.92
C LEU A 69 -20.24 5.55 -8.41
N GLU A 70 -20.96 6.64 -8.10
CA GLU A 70 -21.40 6.95 -6.74
C GLU A 70 -22.52 6.00 -6.28
N LEU A 71 -22.33 5.36 -5.12
CA LEU A 71 -23.35 4.60 -4.42
C LEU A 71 -23.90 5.42 -3.24
N SER A 72 -25.21 5.58 -3.21
CA SER A 72 -25.91 6.22 -2.08
C SER A 72 -26.59 5.17 -1.21
N CYS A 73 -26.60 5.39 0.11
CA CYS A 73 -27.26 4.53 1.07
C CYS A 73 -28.46 5.22 1.70
N GLU A 74 -29.64 4.59 1.64
CA GLU A 74 -30.86 5.07 2.27
C GLU A 74 -31.26 4.16 3.44
N ASN A 75 -31.46 4.77 4.61
CA ASN A 75 -31.89 4.09 5.84
C ASN A 75 -31.05 2.86 6.22
N ASN A 76 -29.76 2.86 5.89
CA ASN A 76 -28.83 1.73 6.08
C ASN A 76 -29.25 0.40 5.40
N ALA A 77 -30.24 0.42 4.51
CA ALA A 77 -30.85 -0.78 3.94
C ALA A 77 -30.81 -0.79 2.41
N THR A 78 -30.99 0.36 1.76
CA THR A 78 -31.22 0.47 0.32
C THR A 78 -30.03 1.14 -0.34
N THR A 79 -29.32 0.40 -1.20
CA THR A 79 -28.24 0.97 -2.03
C THR A 79 -28.81 1.47 -3.34
N THR A 80 -28.43 2.67 -3.76
CA THR A 80 -28.88 3.25 -5.02
C THR A 80 -27.72 3.84 -5.84
N ILE A 81 -27.88 3.89 -7.15
CA ILE A 81 -26.95 4.50 -8.11
C ILE A 81 -27.74 5.34 -9.12
N GLN A 82 -27.14 6.41 -9.64
CA GLN A 82 -27.74 7.25 -10.68
C GLN A 82 -27.04 7.07 -12.02
N SER A 83 -27.82 6.98 -13.10
CA SER A 83 -27.30 6.91 -14.48
C SER A 83 -28.26 7.59 -15.46
N LYS A 84 -27.74 8.49 -16.32
CA LYS A 84 -28.53 9.31 -17.27
C LYS A 84 -29.81 9.94 -16.66
N GLY A 85 -29.73 10.39 -15.41
CA GLY A 85 -30.86 11.03 -14.70
C GLY A 85 -31.94 10.06 -14.20
N MET A 86 -31.69 8.75 -14.24
CA MET A 86 -32.52 7.73 -13.60
C MET A 86 -31.84 7.16 -12.36
N LYS A 87 -32.65 6.83 -11.36
CA LYS A 87 -32.22 6.23 -10.11
C LYS A 87 -32.52 4.73 -10.10
N TYR A 88 -31.53 3.95 -9.73
CA TYR A 88 -31.59 2.50 -9.69
C TYR A 88 -31.32 1.99 -8.28
N HIS A 89 -32.09 1.00 -7.87
CA HIS A 89 -31.81 0.16 -6.73
C HIS A 89 -30.73 -0.86 -7.10
N VAL A 90 -29.63 -0.86 -6.36
CA VAL A 90 -28.57 -1.86 -6.55
C VAL A 90 -28.89 -3.09 -5.73
N LEU A 91 -29.15 -4.20 -6.42
CA LEU A 91 -29.51 -5.49 -5.81
C LEU A 91 -28.28 -6.31 -5.43
N ASP A 92 -27.24 -6.29 -6.28
CA ASP A 92 -26.01 -7.03 -6.07
C ASP A 92 -24.86 -6.45 -6.92
N ILE A 93 -23.62 -6.62 -6.46
CA ILE A 93 -22.41 -6.22 -7.19
C ILE A 93 -21.41 -7.38 -7.15
N ASN A 94 -21.14 -7.95 -8.32
CA ASN A 94 -20.05 -8.91 -8.50
C ASN A 94 -18.83 -8.21 -9.13
N GLN A 95 -17.87 -7.87 -8.29
CA GLN A 95 -16.64 -7.18 -8.72
C GLN A 95 -15.70 -8.07 -9.55
N ASN A 96 -15.72 -9.39 -9.36
CA ASN A 96 -14.85 -10.30 -10.12
C ASN A 96 -15.25 -10.39 -11.60
N THR A 97 -16.53 -10.17 -11.91
CA THR A 97 -17.06 -10.22 -13.28
C THR A 97 -17.49 -8.85 -13.79
N GLN A 98 -17.23 -7.79 -13.02
CA GLN A 98 -17.69 -6.42 -13.30
C GLN A 98 -19.20 -6.30 -13.55
N VAL A 99 -20.01 -7.14 -12.90
CA VAL A 99 -21.48 -7.14 -13.09
C VAL A 99 -22.16 -6.44 -11.93
N LEU A 100 -22.95 -5.42 -12.28
CA LEU A 100 -23.88 -4.71 -11.41
C LEU A 100 -25.30 -5.20 -11.69
N LYS A 101 -25.96 -5.76 -10.69
CA LYS A 101 -27.38 -6.11 -10.78
C LYS A 101 -28.22 -5.02 -10.17
N MET A 102 -29.13 -4.45 -10.95
CA MET A 102 -29.94 -3.32 -10.50
C MET A 102 -31.36 -3.33 -11.07
N ALA A 103 -32.27 -2.70 -10.35
CA ALA A 103 -33.64 -2.50 -10.76
C ALA A 103 -33.95 -0.99 -10.72
N ARG A 104 -34.81 -0.51 -11.61
CA ARG A 104 -35.18 0.90 -11.60
C ARG A 104 -36.04 1.19 -10.37
N GLU A 105 -35.67 2.20 -9.59
CA GLU A 105 -36.18 2.41 -8.23
C GLU A 105 -37.69 2.71 -8.19
N ASP A 106 -38.20 3.50 -9.13
CA ASP A 106 -39.62 3.86 -9.20
C ASP A 106 -40.52 2.63 -9.42
N PHE A 107 -40.08 1.65 -10.20
CA PHE A 107 -40.79 0.39 -10.40
C PHE A 107 -40.89 -0.49 -9.15
N LEU A 108 -40.01 -0.29 -8.16
CA LEU A 108 -40.10 -0.98 -6.87
C LEU A 108 -41.20 -0.38 -5.98
N GLN A 109 -41.54 0.89 -6.18
CA GLN A 109 -42.65 1.55 -5.47
C GLN A 109 -44.01 1.24 -6.10
N GLY A 110 -44.02 0.88 -7.38
CA GLY A 110 -45.20 0.38 -8.08
C GLY A 110 -45.03 0.41 -9.60
N ILE A 111 -45.78 -0.43 -10.31
CA ILE A 111 -45.69 -0.51 -11.77
C ILE A 111 -46.50 0.58 -12.50
N CYS A 112 -47.42 1.24 -11.81
CA CYS A 112 -48.27 2.27 -12.40
C CYS A 112 -47.53 3.60 -12.54
N MET A 113 -47.06 3.86 -13.76
CA MET A 113 -46.33 5.09 -14.09
C MET A 113 -47.27 6.15 -14.68
N GLN A 114 -46.98 7.42 -14.39
CA GLN A 114 -47.59 8.57 -15.08
C GLN A 114 -46.64 9.21 -16.10
N LYS A 115 -45.35 8.85 -16.03
CA LYS A 115 -44.31 9.31 -16.95
C LYS A 115 -43.66 8.10 -17.62
N PHE A 116 -43.91 7.94 -18.92
CA PHE A 116 -43.50 6.77 -19.67
C PHE A 116 -42.14 7.00 -20.34
N ILE A 117 -41.06 6.83 -19.57
CA ILE A 117 -39.69 6.93 -20.07
C ILE A 117 -39.07 5.54 -20.08
N ASN A 118 -38.46 5.14 -21.19
CA ASN A 118 -37.70 3.90 -21.29
C ASN A 118 -36.53 3.87 -20.31
N THR A 119 -36.20 2.70 -19.80
CA THR A 119 -35.02 2.52 -18.97
C THR A 119 -33.76 2.65 -19.82
N THR A 120 -32.84 3.53 -19.41
CA THR A 120 -31.59 3.82 -20.14
C THR A 120 -30.44 3.96 -19.16
N ILE A 121 -29.36 3.23 -19.40
CA ILE A 121 -28.10 3.40 -18.67
C ILE A 121 -27.13 4.20 -19.54
N ASP A 122 -26.10 4.76 -18.92
CA ASP A 122 -25.05 5.46 -19.66
C ASP A 122 -24.21 4.46 -20.49
N PRO A 123 -24.27 4.48 -21.84
CA PRO A 123 -23.54 3.51 -22.66
C PRO A 123 -22.02 3.68 -22.58
N GLU A 124 -21.53 4.84 -22.13
CA GLU A 124 -20.09 5.07 -21.91
C GLU A 124 -19.59 4.33 -20.67
N LEU A 125 -20.46 4.14 -19.68
CA LEU A 125 -20.13 3.54 -18.39
C LEU A 125 -20.62 2.10 -18.24
N PHE A 126 -21.65 1.69 -18.99
CA PHE A 126 -22.27 0.39 -18.83
C PHE A 126 -22.59 -0.29 -20.18
N ASP A 127 -22.45 -1.61 -20.22
CA ASP A 127 -23.08 -2.49 -21.20
C ASP A 127 -24.20 -3.30 -20.56
N TYR A 128 -25.22 -3.65 -21.32
CA TYR A 128 -26.18 -4.66 -20.88
C TYR A 128 -25.51 -6.04 -20.89
N ALA A 129 -25.58 -6.75 -19.77
CA ALA A 129 -25.04 -8.10 -19.69
C ALA A 129 -25.81 -9.05 -20.65
N PRO A 130 -25.15 -10.07 -21.25
CA PRO A 130 -25.80 -11.00 -22.17
C PRO A 130 -27.01 -11.76 -21.58
N GLY A 131 -27.06 -11.89 -20.25
CA GLY A 131 -28.18 -12.48 -19.52
C GLY A 131 -29.37 -11.53 -19.27
N SER A 132 -29.39 -10.36 -19.91
CA SER A 132 -30.48 -9.38 -19.82
C SER A 132 -31.23 -9.27 -21.14
N ARG A 133 -32.56 -9.22 -21.06
CA ARG A 133 -33.48 -9.01 -22.19
C ARG A 133 -34.36 -7.81 -21.96
N ASN A 134 -34.71 -7.15 -23.06
CA ASN A 134 -35.72 -6.10 -23.04
C ASN A 134 -37.12 -6.69 -22.92
N LEU A 135 -37.89 -6.12 -22.01
CA LEU A 135 -39.31 -6.36 -21.82
C LEU A 135 -40.02 -5.02 -22.00
N THR A 136 -41.13 -5.01 -22.70
CA THR A 136 -41.96 -3.80 -22.87
C THR A 136 -43.17 -3.91 -21.96
N VAL A 137 -43.32 -2.93 -21.08
CA VAL A 137 -44.53 -2.76 -20.26
C VAL A 137 -45.49 -1.85 -21.02
N LEU A 138 -46.62 -2.40 -21.45
CA LEU A 138 -47.68 -1.67 -22.15
C LEU A 138 -48.68 -1.11 -21.14
N TYR A 139 -49.19 0.08 -21.41
CA TYR A 139 -50.07 0.84 -20.52
C TYR A 139 -51.29 1.35 -21.28
N GLY A 140 -52.49 1.19 -20.70
CA GLY A 140 -53.74 1.72 -21.24
C GLY A 140 -54.12 1.05 -22.55
N CYS A 141 -54.29 -0.27 -22.50
CA CYS A 141 -54.60 -1.11 -23.65
C CYS A 141 -56.12 -1.35 -23.78
N PRO A 142 -56.72 -1.22 -24.98
CA PRO A 142 -58.15 -1.45 -25.18
C PRO A 142 -58.50 -2.95 -25.18
N PRO A 143 -59.67 -3.39 -24.68
CA PRO A 143 -60.09 -4.79 -24.78
C PRO A 143 -60.29 -5.22 -26.27
N PRO A 144 -60.05 -6.50 -26.65
CA PRO A 144 -59.88 -7.69 -25.83
C PRO A 144 -58.47 -8.28 -25.91
N TYR A 145 -57.67 -8.08 -24.86
CA TYR A 145 -56.43 -8.83 -24.68
C TYR A 145 -56.70 -10.09 -23.87
N THR A 146 -56.12 -11.22 -24.28
CA THR A 146 -56.30 -12.51 -23.62
C THR A 146 -55.86 -12.47 -22.15
N PRO A 147 -56.53 -13.20 -21.23
CA PRO A 147 -56.13 -13.25 -19.83
C PRO A 147 -54.67 -13.66 -19.67
N ASN A 148 -53.84 -12.75 -19.17
CA ASN A 148 -52.43 -12.99 -18.89
C ASN A 148 -52.22 -12.86 -17.37
N PRO A 149 -51.62 -13.85 -16.69
CA PRO A 149 -51.32 -13.77 -15.25
C PRO A 149 -50.46 -12.56 -14.85
N SER A 150 -49.72 -11.99 -15.80
CA SER A 150 -48.93 -10.77 -15.63
C SER A 150 -49.72 -9.46 -15.81
N GLN A 151 -50.99 -9.52 -16.22
CA GLN A 151 -51.83 -8.34 -16.41
C GLN A 151 -51.92 -7.52 -15.11
N PHE A 152 -51.88 -6.20 -15.26
CA PHE A 152 -52.10 -5.27 -14.17
C PHE A 152 -53.04 -4.15 -14.64
N THR A 153 -53.60 -3.41 -13.68
CA THR A 153 -54.54 -2.33 -13.94
C THR A 153 -54.03 -1.04 -13.30
N CYS A 154 -53.92 0.02 -14.08
CA CYS A 154 -53.44 1.34 -13.68
C CYS A 154 -54.36 2.44 -14.23
N LYS A 155 -54.66 3.44 -13.40
CA LYS A 155 -55.33 4.66 -13.88
C LYS A 155 -54.30 5.60 -14.50
N ILE A 156 -54.43 5.89 -15.79
CA ILE A 156 -53.48 6.71 -16.55
C ILE A 156 -54.15 8.01 -16.96
N TYR A 157 -53.48 9.15 -16.75
CA TYR A 157 -54.00 10.43 -17.22
C TYR A 157 -53.95 10.50 -18.75
N GLY A 158 -55.11 10.72 -19.38
CA GLY A 158 -55.22 10.88 -20.84
C GLY A 158 -55.88 9.70 -21.57
N THR A 159 -56.22 8.61 -20.88
CA THR A 159 -56.99 7.48 -21.44
C THR A 159 -57.99 6.93 -20.42
N ASN A 160 -59.07 6.32 -20.92
CA ASN A 160 -60.01 5.54 -20.10
C ASN A 160 -59.60 4.07 -19.98
N ASP A 161 -58.68 3.61 -20.83
CA ASP A 161 -58.15 2.26 -20.78
C ASP A 161 -57.20 2.12 -19.59
N THR A 162 -57.42 1.10 -18.76
CA THR A 162 -56.68 0.92 -17.51
C THR A 162 -55.78 -0.31 -17.51
N ASP A 163 -55.95 -1.23 -18.45
CA ASP A 163 -55.19 -2.46 -18.48
C ASP A 163 -53.77 -2.27 -19.03
N GLY A 164 -52.84 -3.05 -18.49
CA GLY A 164 -51.44 -3.07 -18.89
C GLY A 164 -50.84 -4.47 -18.82
N TYR A 165 -49.85 -4.72 -19.67
CA TYR A 165 -49.27 -6.05 -19.88
C TYR A 165 -47.77 -5.95 -20.15
N PRO A 166 -46.95 -6.86 -19.62
CA PRO A 166 -45.58 -7.03 -20.06
C PRO A 166 -45.54 -7.92 -21.31
N VAL A 167 -44.74 -7.53 -22.29
CA VAL A 167 -44.47 -8.31 -23.50
C VAL A 167 -42.96 -8.43 -23.71
N GLU A 168 -42.51 -9.56 -24.25
CA GLU A 168 -41.10 -9.75 -24.56
C GLU A 168 -40.65 -8.86 -25.72
N GLY A 169 -39.43 -8.34 -25.63
CA GLY A 169 -38.82 -7.50 -26.66
C GLY A 169 -38.98 -6.01 -26.39
N ALA A 170 -38.25 -5.21 -27.18
CA ALA A 170 -38.39 -3.76 -27.22
C ALA A 170 -39.40 -3.40 -28.32
N ILE A 171 -40.67 -3.24 -27.93
CA ILE A 171 -41.78 -3.00 -28.84
C ILE A 171 -42.39 -1.63 -28.50
N GLY A 172 -42.88 -0.93 -29.51
CA GLY A 172 -43.70 0.27 -29.30
C GLY A 172 -45.02 -0.05 -28.59
N PRO A 173 -45.83 0.96 -28.28
CA PRO A 173 -47.06 0.79 -27.51
C PRO A 173 -48.12 -0.10 -28.19
N SER A 174 -47.93 -0.48 -29.47
CA SER A 174 -48.66 -1.58 -30.13
C SER A 174 -50.19 -1.50 -30.00
N GLY A 175 -50.75 -0.29 -30.10
CA GLY A 175 -52.19 -0.04 -29.95
C GLY A 175 -52.65 0.27 -28.53
N CYS A 176 -51.76 0.26 -27.55
CA CYS A 176 -51.98 0.79 -26.21
C CYS A 176 -51.62 2.30 -26.15
N PHE A 177 -52.00 2.96 -25.06
CA PHE A 177 -51.74 4.38 -24.85
C PHE A 177 -50.25 4.72 -24.73
N ALA A 178 -49.49 3.93 -23.98
CA ALA A 178 -48.06 4.16 -23.78
C ALA A 178 -47.28 2.86 -23.55
N SER A 179 -45.96 2.93 -23.63
CA SER A 179 -45.08 1.81 -23.28
C SER A 179 -43.79 2.28 -22.61
N ILE A 180 -43.21 1.38 -21.82
CA ILE A 180 -41.88 1.54 -21.23
C ILE A 180 -41.08 0.29 -21.53
N VAL A 181 -39.93 0.44 -22.18
CA VAL A 181 -38.95 -0.65 -22.32
C VAL A 181 -38.12 -0.72 -21.03
N VAL A 182 -38.12 -1.88 -20.39
CA VAL A 182 -37.38 -2.18 -19.17
C VAL A 182 -36.55 -3.45 -19.39
N PRO A 183 -35.22 -3.39 -19.23
CA PRO A 183 -34.39 -4.58 -19.22
C PRO A 183 -34.66 -5.41 -17.96
N VAL A 184 -34.69 -6.73 -18.10
CA VAL A 184 -34.84 -7.70 -17.00
C VAL A 184 -33.91 -8.89 -17.24
N VAL A 185 -33.54 -9.60 -16.17
CA VAL A 185 -32.78 -10.85 -16.31
C VAL A 185 -33.57 -11.90 -17.10
N ASP A 186 -32.88 -12.64 -17.97
CA ASP A 186 -33.45 -13.64 -18.89
C ASP A 186 -34.34 -14.66 -18.19
N SER A 187 -33.89 -15.12 -17.03
CA SER A 187 -34.63 -16.09 -16.20
C SER A 187 -35.97 -15.55 -15.73
N SER A 188 -36.11 -14.23 -15.54
CA SER A 188 -37.37 -13.59 -15.14
C SER A 188 -38.25 -13.31 -16.35
N ALA A 189 -37.69 -12.90 -17.49
CA ALA A 189 -38.42 -12.74 -18.75
C ALA A 189 -39.13 -14.06 -19.14
N ALA A 190 -38.44 -15.19 -19.02
CA ALA A 190 -39.02 -16.52 -19.29
C ALA A 190 -40.22 -16.89 -18.37
N GLN A 191 -40.45 -16.15 -17.28
CA GLN A 191 -41.57 -16.36 -16.35
C GLN A 191 -42.71 -15.35 -16.53
N ILE A 192 -42.76 -14.55 -17.63
CA ILE A 192 -43.85 -13.58 -17.89
C ILE A 192 -45.26 -14.17 -17.72
N ARG A 193 -45.46 -15.45 -18.07
CA ARG A 193 -46.78 -16.10 -17.94
C ARG A 193 -47.06 -16.71 -16.57
N LYS A 194 -46.16 -16.54 -15.60
CA LYS A 194 -46.20 -17.22 -14.30
C LYS A 194 -46.11 -16.26 -13.12
N TRP A 195 -45.34 -15.19 -13.25
CA TRP A 195 -45.11 -14.21 -12.20
C TRP A 195 -45.83 -12.91 -12.50
N SER A 196 -46.04 -12.06 -11.50
CA SER A 196 -46.58 -10.73 -11.73
C SER A 196 -45.54 -9.81 -12.36
N SER A 197 -45.98 -8.78 -13.07
CA SER A 197 -45.09 -7.80 -13.69
C SER A 197 -44.13 -7.15 -12.68
N SER A 198 -44.60 -6.84 -11.48
CA SER A 198 -43.76 -6.29 -10.41
C SER A 198 -42.67 -7.27 -9.94
N GLN A 199 -42.96 -8.57 -9.89
CA GLN A 199 -41.95 -9.58 -9.53
C GLN A 199 -40.88 -9.71 -10.61
N ILE A 200 -41.27 -9.66 -11.88
CA ILE A 200 -40.35 -9.79 -13.01
C ILE A 200 -39.42 -8.57 -13.07
N ILE A 201 -39.99 -7.36 -12.99
CA ILE A 201 -39.23 -6.10 -13.04
C ILE A 201 -38.39 -5.91 -11.77
N GLY A 202 -38.92 -6.28 -10.61
CA GLY A 202 -38.23 -6.15 -9.33
C GLY A 202 -37.00 -7.06 -9.19
N LYS A 203 -36.86 -8.09 -10.03
CA LYS A 203 -35.63 -8.89 -10.13
C LYS A 203 -34.49 -8.15 -10.84
N GLY A 204 -34.80 -7.04 -11.50
CA GLY A 204 -33.83 -6.17 -12.17
C GLY A 204 -33.19 -6.79 -13.39
N PHE A 205 -32.08 -6.18 -13.81
CA PHE A 205 -31.23 -6.59 -14.91
C PHE A 205 -29.76 -6.46 -14.51
N GLU A 206 -28.90 -7.06 -15.31
CA GLU A 206 -27.46 -7.05 -15.10
C GLU A 206 -26.81 -6.13 -16.12
N ALA A 207 -25.96 -5.23 -15.63
CA ALA A 207 -25.14 -4.33 -16.41
C ALA A 207 -23.66 -4.60 -16.11
N ILE A 208 -22.84 -4.61 -17.15
CA ILE A 208 -21.37 -4.70 -17.02
C ILE A 208 -20.86 -3.27 -16.96
N TYR A 209 -20.20 -2.87 -15.88
CA TYR A 209 -19.61 -1.54 -15.78
C TYR A 209 -18.24 -1.50 -16.46
N LYS A 210 -17.94 -0.40 -17.13
CA LYS A 210 -16.73 -0.17 -17.92
C LYS A 210 -15.80 0.73 -17.13
N VAL A 211 -14.65 0.18 -16.76
CA VAL A 211 -13.59 0.92 -16.10
C VAL A 211 -12.33 0.82 -16.92
N GLN A 212 -11.79 1.96 -17.35
CA GLN A 212 -10.52 2.00 -18.08
C GLN A 212 -9.36 2.11 -17.09
N GLY A 213 -8.28 1.34 -17.32
CA GLY A 213 -7.05 1.40 -16.52
C GLY A 213 -7.06 0.54 -15.26
N GLU A 214 -7.94 -0.46 -15.16
CA GLU A 214 -7.98 -1.39 -14.01
C GLU A 214 -6.63 -2.08 -13.76
N ASP A 215 -5.82 -2.30 -14.80
CA ASP A 215 -4.46 -2.85 -14.69
C ASP A 215 -3.63 -2.07 -13.65
N LEU A 216 -3.71 -0.73 -13.67
CA LEU A 216 -3.02 0.11 -12.69
C LEU A 216 -3.54 -0.14 -11.28
N CYS A 217 -4.84 -0.36 -11.12
CA CYS A 217 -5.42 -0.63 -9.81
C CYS A 217 -4.98 -2.01 -9.28
N VAL A 218 -4.94 -3.03 -10.14
CA VAL A 218 -4.43 -4.36 -9.78
C VAL A 218 -2.97 -4.28 -9.34
N GLU A 219 -2.13 -3.59 -10.10
CA GLU A 219 -0.72 -3.39 -9.73
C GLU A 219 -0.57 -2.54 -8.46
N CYS A 220 -1.40 -1.51 -8.29
CA CYS A 220 -1.45 -0.68 -7.10
C CYS A 220 -1.77 -1.50 -5.85
N GLU A 221 -2.82 -2.32 -5.87
CA GLU A 221 -3.17 -3.19 -4.74
C GLU A 221 -2.09 -4.24 -4.47
N ALA A 222 -1.46 -4.78 -5.53
CA ALA A 222 -0.32 -5.68 -5.40
C ALA A 222 0.89 -5.00 -4.71
N SER A 223 1.05 -3.70 -4.90
CA SER A 223 2.03 -2.86 -4.20
C SER A 223 1.59 -2.37 -2.81
N LYS A 224 0.55 -2.98 -2.21
CA LYS A 224 -0.08 -2.57 -0.94
C LYS A 224 -0.69 -1.16 -0.95
N GLY A 225 -0.85 -0.56 -2.12
CA GLY A 225 -1.57 0.69 -2.30
C GLY A 225 -3.08 0.54 -2.18
N ARG A 226 -3.78 1.66 -2.36
CA ARG A 226 -5.23 1.74 -2.48
C ARG A 226 -5.60 2.46 -3.76
N CYS A 227 -6.51 1.90 -4.53
CA CYS A 227 -6.98 2.55 -5.74
C CYS A 227 -7.85 3.76 -5.39
N GLY A 228 -7.58 4.84 -6.09
CA GLY A 228 -8.35 6.07 -6.07
C GLY A 228 -8.48 6.64 -7.47
N PHE A 229 -9.06 7.83 -7.54
CA PHE A 229 -9.29 8.54 -8.77
C PHE A 229 -8.88 10.01 -8.62
N ASP A 230 -7.93 10.44 -9.45
CA ASP A 230 -7.51 11.83 -9.54
C ASP A 230 -8.54 12.61 -10.36
N LEU A 231 -9.40 13.33 -9.65
CA LEU A 231 -10.46 14.17 -10.25
C LEU A 231 -9.91 15.29 -11.15
N SER A 232 -8.68 15.73 -10.92
CA SER A 232 -8.07 16.82 -11.70
C SER A 232 -7.52 16.31 -13.03
N LYS A 233 -6.97 15.09 -13.03
CA LYS A 233 -6.43 14.44 -14.25
C LYS A 233 -7.45 13.56 -14.96
N ASN A 234 -8.58 13.28 -14.32
CA ASN A 234 -9.60 12.33 -14.77
C ASN A 234 -9.02 10.94 -15.06
N LYS A 235 -8.21 10.42 -14.12
CA LYS A 235 -7.47 9.15 -14.26
C LYS A 235 -7.44 8.39 -12.94
N ILE A 236 -7.29 7.07 -13.04
CA ILE A 236 -7.01 6.21 -11.88
C ILE A 236 -5.68 6.63 -11.25
N SER A 237 -5.65 6.65 -9.93
CA SER A 237 -4.46 6.92 -9.13
C SER A 237 -4.24 5.84 -8.09
N CYS A 238 -2.98 5.56 -7.78
CA CYS A 238 -2.58 4.73 -6.66
C CYS A 238 -2.26 5.60 -5.44
N LEU A 239 -2.93 5.33 -4.33
CA LEU A 239 -2.72 5.97 -3.03
C LEU A 239 -1.81 5.06 -2.21
N CYS A 240 -0.74 5.63 -1.66
CA CYS A 240 0.30 4.87 -0.96
C CYS A 240 0.38 5.22 0.52
N LEU A 241 0.91 4.29 1.32
CA LEU A 241 1.09 4.44 2.78
C LEU A 241 2.00 5.61 3.16
N ASP A 242 2.94 5.97 2.28
CA ASP A 242 3.84 7.11 2.44
C ASP A 242 3.14 8.46 2.14
N GLY A 243 1.85 8.42 1.79
CA GLY A 243 1.06 9.59 1.39
C GLY A 243 1.24 9.99 -0.07
N SER A 244 2.06 9.26 -0.84
CA SER A 244 2.19 9.53 -2.27
C SER A 244 0.92 9.13 -3.04
N ILE A 245 0.58 9.94 -4.04
CA ILE A 245 -0.54 9.72 -4.95
C ILE A 245 0.01 9.83 -6.36
N GLY A 246 -0.05 8.73 -7.12
CA GLY A 246 0.57 8.64 -8.44
C GLY A 246 -0.25 7.85 -9.44
N ASP A 247 0.16 7.90 -10.70
CA ASP A 247 -0.35 7.07 -11.80
C ASP A 247 0.50 5.81 -12.02
N THR A 248 1.35 5.48 -11.05
CA THR A 248 2.15 4.26 -10.98
C THR A 248 1.80 3.48 -9.71
N PRO A 249 2.01 2.16 -9.68
CA PRO A 249 1.92 1.39 -8.44
C PRO A 249 2.78 2.02 -7.36
N CYS A 250 2.39 1.82 -6.10
CA CYS A 250 3.21 2.26 -4.99
C CYS A 250 4.59 1.68 -5.20
N ASN A 251 5.57 2.58 -5.18
CA ASN A 251 6.93 2.11 -5.15
C ASN A 251 7.04 1.32 -3.85
N ASN A 252 7.17 0.00 -3.95
CA ASN A 252 7.61 -0.84 -2.84
C ASN A 252 9.09 -0.53 -2.51
N SER A 253 9.53 0.74 -2.63
CA SER A 253 10.22 1.40 -1.54
C SER A 253 9.31 1.34 -0.31
N ILE A 254 9.19 0.14 0.24
CA ILE A 254 8.63 -0.13 1.55
C ILE A 254 9.32 0.89 2.46
N SER A 255 8.55 1.88 2.89
CA SER A 255 8.81 2.64 4.09
C SER A 255 8.66 1.69 5.29
N SER A 256 9.49 0.66 5.36
CA SER A 256 10.30 0.50 6.53
C SER A 256 11.22 1.71 6.48
N ALA A 257 10.95 2.72 7.30
CA ALA A 257 11.71 3.97 7.46
C ALA A 257 13.17 3.74 7.95
N LYS A 258 13.82 2.69 7.43
CA LYS A 258 15.10 2.12 7.83
C LYS A 258 15.98 1.80 6.63
N SER A 259 15.47 1.76 5.39
CA SER A 259 16.24 1.32 4.21
C SER A 259 16.01 2.13 2.92
N GLU A 260 15.62 3.41 3.01
CA GLU A 260 15.18 4.21 1.86
C GLU A 260 16.24 4.47 0.77
N ASN A 261 17.50 4.07 0.93
CA ASN A 261 18.55 4.28 -0.08
C ASN A 261 19.52 3.11 -0.26
N LEU A 262 19.17 1.90 0.22
CA LEU A 262 20.05 0.74 0.06
C LEU A 262 19.90 0.12 -1.31
N ARG A 263 20.58 0.74 -2.27
CA ARG A 263 20.79 0.21 -3.62
C ARG A 263 22.02 -0.70 -3.62
N TYR A 264 22.80 -0.69 -4.68
CA TYR A 264 24.07 -1.42 -4.74
C TYR A 264 24.96 -0.98 -3.56
N PRO A 265 25.62 -1.91 -2.82
CA PRO A 265 25.83 -3.32 -3.13
C PRO A 265 24.76 -4.30 -2.59
N PHE A 266 23.72 -3.83 -1.91
CA PHE A 266 22.70 -4.69 -1.29
C PHE A 266 21.73 -5.26 -2.31
N TRP A 267 21.23 -6.48 -2.06
CA TRP A 267 20.26 -7.18 -2.90
C TRP A 267 19.44 -8.17 -2.07
N GLY A 268 18.44 -8.84 -2.65
CA GLY A 268 17.52 -9.72 -1.94
C GLY A 268 16.09 -9.17 -1.94
N GLU A 269 15.19 -9.86 -1.24
CA GLU A 269 13.74 -9.61 -1.26
C GLU A 269 13.15 -9.67 -2.68
N ASN A 270 12.97 -8.51 -3.33
CA ASN A 270 12.47 -8.39 -4.71
C ASN A 270 13.57 -8.02 -5.73
N ARG A 271 14.83 -7.92 -5.27
CA ARG A 271 15.98 -7.52 -6.09
C ARG A 271 16.88 -8.71 -6.36
N ALA A 272 17.04 -9.04 -7.64
CA ALA A 272 17.73 -10.24 -8.08
C ALA A 272 19.21 -10.28 -7.63
N PRO A 273 19.82 -11.47 -7.50
CA PRO A 273 21.21 -11.63 -7.03
C PRO A 273 22.26 -10.90 -7.88
N TYR A 274 22.01 -10.71 -9.17
CA TYR A 274 22.90 -9.95 -10.07
C TYR A 274 22.83 -8.44 -9.87
N CYS A 275 21.98 -7.94 -8.98
CA CYS A 275 21.89 -6.51 -8.71
C CYS A 275 22.80 -6.06 -7.56
N GLY A 276 23.54 -6.96 -6.90
CA GLY A 276 24.37 -6.61 -5.74
C GLY A 276 25.46 -7.63 -5.44
N LEU A 277 26.27 -7.36 -4.43
CA LEU A 277 27.48 -8.14 -4.15
C LEU A 277 27.22 -9.31 -3.19
N PRO A 278 27.97 -10.42 -3.33
CA PRO A 278 27.96 -11.48 -2.32
C PRO A 278 28.26 -10.94 -0.91
N GLY A 279 27.48 -11.39 0.08
CA GLY A 279 27.59 -10.93 1.48
C GLY A 279 26.75 -9.70 1.84
N TYR A 280 26.00 -9.14 0.88
CA TYR A 280 25.07 -8.03 1.07
C TYR A 280 23.60 -8.40 0.85
N GLU A 281 23.28 -9.70 0.91
CA GLU A 281 21.93 -10.20 0.76
C GLU A 281 21.06 -9.86 1.99
N LEU A 282 19.92 -9.25 1.75
CA LEU A 282 18.88 -8.97 2.73
C LEU A 282 17.72 -9.95 2.53
N GLN A 283 17.35 -10.64 3.61
CA GLN A 283 16.26 -11.62 3.62
C GLN A 283 15.07 -11.08 4.42
N CYS A 284 13.91 -10.95 3.76
CA CYS A 284 12.65 -10.57 4.42
C CYS A 284 11.78 -11.82 4.57
N LEU A 285 11.58 -12.28 5.81
CA LEU A 285 10.65 -13.37 6.12
C LEU A 285 9.32 -12.75 6.60
N GLY A 286 8.42 -12.38 5.69
CA GLY A 286 7.13 -11.79 6.02
C GLY A 286 7.19 -10.29 6.36
N ASN A 287 6.18 -9.77 7.08
CA ASN A 287 6.03 -8.35 7.46
C ASN A 287 7.06 -7.85 8.51
N ASP A 288 8.24 -8.44 8.58
CA ASP A 288 9.26 -8.21 9.61
C ASP A 288 10.49 -7.44 9.11
N VAL A 289 11.27 -6.93 10.07
CA VAL A 289 12.56 -6.25 9.87
C VAL A 289 13.52 -7.13 9.05
N PRO A 290 14.16 -6.62 7.97
CA PRO A 290 15.03 -7.43 7.12
C PRO A 290 16.18 -8.07 7.90
N ILE A 291 16.57 -9.28 7.52
CA ILE A 291 17.68 -10.01 8.15
C ILE A 291 18.88 -10.03 7.21
N ILE A 292 20.06 -9.72 7.74
CA ILE A 292 21.35 -9.91 7.08
C ILE A 292 22.16 -10.97 7.81
N THR A 293 22.82 -11.85 7.05
CA THR A 293 23.71 -12.87 7.62
C THR A 293 25.16 -12.43 7.49
N ILE A 294 25.86 -12.27 8.60
CA ILE A 294 27.28 -11.88 8.65
C ILE A 294 28.07 -12.97 9.37
N THR A 295 29.04 -13.60 8.70
CA THR A 295 29.90 -14.67 9.27
C THR A 295 29.15 -15.83 9.93
N SER A 296 27.94 -16.14 9.44
CA SER A 296 26.99 -17.15 9.96
C SER A 296 26.08 -16.70 11.12
N GLN A 297 26.13 -15.44 11.55
CA GLN A 297 25.17 -14.87 12.51
C GLN A 297 24.11 -14.05 11.80
N LYS A 298 22.86 -14.11 12.29
CA LYS A 298 21.73 -13.33 11.77
C LYS A 298 21.57 -12.03 12.52
N TYR A 299 21.38 -10.96 11.76
CA TYR A 299 21.20 -9.62 12.28
C TYR A 299 19.97 -8.98 11.69
N ARG A 300 19.13 -8.39 12.53
CA ARG A 300 18.06 -7.49 12.12
C ARG A 300 18.66 -6.19 11.61
N PHE A 301 18.36 -5.87 10.36
CA PHE A 301 18.75 -4.66 9.68
C PHE A 301 17.88 -3.49 10.15
N LEU A 302 18.44 -2.58 10.96
CA LEU A 302 17.67 -1.54 11.64
C LEU A 302 17.74 -0.17 10.98
N LYS A 303 18.82 0.21 10.32
CA LYS A 303 18.90 1.51 9.62
C LYS A 303 20.11 1.52 8.72
N ALA A 304 20.06 2.25 7.61
CA ALA A 304 21.26 2.68 6.91
C ALA A 304 21.33 4.19 6.72
N ASP A 305 22.56 4.64 6.55
CA ASP A 305 23.00 5.88 5.97
C ASP A 305 23.86 5.50 4.75
N ALA A 306 23.24 5.55 3.57
CA ALA A 306 23.84 5.13 2.31
C ALA A 306 25.02 6.01 1.91
N GLU A 307 24.95 7.32 2.17
CA GLU A 307 26.00 8.28 1.82
C GLU A 307 27.24 8.07 2.71
N ALA A 308 27.05 7.78 3.99
CA ALA A 308 28.15 7.55 4.92
C ALA A 308 28.66 6.09 4.94
N HIS A 309 28.10 5.22 4.10
CA HIS A 309 28.28 3.77 4.12
C HIS A 309 28.11 3.12 5.51
N LYS A 310 27.13 3.58 6.31
CA LYS A 310 26.92 3.11 7.69
C LYS A 310 25.57 2.45 7.87
N LEU A 311 25.53 1.35 8.61
CA LEU A 311 24.29 0.68 8.97
C LEU A 311 24.21 0.41 10.47
N ILE A 312 23.00 0.23 10.98
CA ILE A 312 22.70 -0.20 12.33
C ILE A 312 22.05 -1.57 12.26
N VAL A 313 22.58 -2.51 13.02
CA VAL A 313 22.07 -3.89 13.12
C VAL A 313 21.88 -4.29 14.57
N ALA A 314 20.94 -5.19 14.82
CA ALA A 314 20.78 -5.88 16.10
C ALA A 314 20.90 -7.39 15.89
N ARG A 315 21.43 -8.10 16.89
CA ARG A 315 21.43 -9.57 16.89
C ARG A 315 20.00 -10.09 16.93
N ASP A 316 19.64 -10.94 15.97
CA ASP A 316 18.27 -11.45 15.82
C ASP A 316 17.86 -12.38 16.96
N ASP A 317 18.79 -13.23 17.41
CA ASP A 317 18.58 -14.21 18.47
C ASP A 317 18.37 -13.60 19.88
N PHE A 318 18.65 -12.30 20.04
CA PHE A 318 18.42 -11.54 21.26
C PHE A 318 17.24 -10.55 21.17
N TRP A 319 16.42 -10.65 20.12
CA TRP A 319 15.35 -9.69 19.88
C TRP A 319 14.23 -9.76 20.92
N ASP A 320 13.77 -10.97 21.23
CA ASP A 320 12.62 -11.18 22.12
C ASP A 320 13.03 -11.49 23.56
N ASP A 321 14.14 -12.20 23.76
CA ASP A 321 14.63 -12.61 25.08
C ASP A 321 16.17 -12.64 25.15
N LEU A 322 16.69 -12.77 26.38
CA LEU A 322 18.13 -12.88 26.69
C LEU A 322 18.64 -14.33 26.63
N CYS A 323 17.83 -15.27 26.13
CA CYS A 323 18.06 -16.71 26.23
C CYS A 323 18.10 -17.37 24.84
N PRO A 324 19.11 -17.06 24.00
CA PRO A 324 19.21 -17.67 22.67
C PRO A 324 19.71 -19.12 22.78
N SER A 325 19.41 -19.92 21.75
CA SER A 325 19.87 -21.31 21.68
C SER A 325 21.38 -21.46 21.48
N SER A 326 22.10 -20.38 21.14
CA SER A 326 23.54 -20.39 20.90
C SER A 326 24.23 -19.19 21.57
N LEU A 327 25.19 -19.47 22.45
CA LEU A 327 25.92 -18.46 23.22
C LEU A 327 27.29 -18.17 22.58
N VAL A 328 27.27 -17.38 21.50
CA VAL A 328 28.48 -16.98 20.76
C VAL A 328 28.66 -15.47 20.73
N ASN A 329 29.91 -15.04 20.89
CA ASN A 329 30.29 -13.62 20.77
C ASN A 329 29.91 -13.08 19.38
N THR A 330 29.56 -11.79 19.35
CA THR A 330 29.31 -11.12 18.07
C THR A 330 30.61 -11.02 17.27
N SER A 331 30.62 -11.59 16.07
CA SER A 331 31.78 -11.60 15.17
C SER A 331 31.45 -10.93 13.85
N ILE A 332 32.32 -10.02 13.41
CA ILE A 332 32.21 -9.30 12.13
C ILE A 332 33.49 -9.49 11.28
N ASN A 333 34.45 -10.29 11.75
CA ASN A 333 35.75 -10.48 11.11
C ASN A 333 35.61 -11.16 9.74
N ASN A 334 36.44 -10.75 8.77
CA ASN A 334 36.43 -11.26 7.39
C ASN A 334 35.09 -11.07 6.66
N SER A 335 34.31 -10.05 7.04
CA SER A 335 33.04 -9.70 6.41
C SER A 335 33.17 -8.42 5.56
N PRO A 336 32.19 -8.12 4.67
CA PRO A 336 32.10 -6.83 4.00
C PRO A 336 31.82 -5.64 4.95
N PHE A 337 31.71 -5.89 6.25
CA PHE A 337 31.40 -4.89 7.27
C PHE A 337 32.56 -4.72 8.26
N GLU A 338 32.66 -3.54 8.85
CA GLU A 338 33.58 -3.22 9.94
C GLU A 338 32.96 -2.30 10.98
N TYR A 339 33.61 -2.18 12.13
CA TYR A 339 33.20 -1.21 13.14
C TYR A 339 33.80 0.16 12.78
N PRO A 340 32.98 1.22 12.63
CA PRO A 340 33.48 2.55 12.29
C PRO A 340 34.34 3.17 13.41
N PHE A 341 34.12 2.74 14.65
CA PHE A 341 34.85 3.13 15.86
C PHE A 341 34.88 1.96 16.84
N ASN A 342 35.73 2.03 17.88
CA ASN A 342 35.73 1.06 18.97
C ASN A 342 34.33 0.96 19.62
N PRO A 343 33.62 -0.18 19.46
CA PRO A 343 32.28 -0.31 20.01
C PRO A 343 32.32 -0.42 21.52
N VAL A 344 31.23 0.02 22.16
CA VAL A 344 30.97 -0.32 23.56
C VAL A 344 30.24 -1.66 23.58
N TYR A 345 30.61 -2.53 24.51
CA TYR A 345 30.01 -3.86 24.63
C TYR A 345 29.07 -3.92 25.82
N LEU A 346 27.98 -4.65 25.63
CA LEU A 346 27.17 -5.23 26.67
C LEU A 346 27.57 -6.70 26.78
N THR A 347 28.01 -7.11 27.95
CA THR A 347 28.32 -8.51 28.24
C THR A 347 27.14 -9.14 28.96
N LEU A 348 26.66 -10.27 28.43
CA LEU A 348 25.76 -11.20 29.10
C LEU A 348 26.56 -12.40 29.59
N CYS A 349 26.40 -12.79 30.84
CA CYS A 349 27.05 -13.98 31.41
C CYS A 349 25.98 -14.95 31.89
N TYR A 350 26.20 -16.24 31.62
CA TYR A 350 25.25 -17.31 31.85
C TYR A 350 25.84 -18.31 32.84
N ASP A 351 25.04 -18.68 33.83
CA ASP A 351 25.37 -19.70 34.85
C ASP A 351 26.69 -19.36 35.56
N CYS A 352 26.66 -18.26 36.31
CA CYS A 352 27.81 -17.74 37.05
C CYS A 352 27.72 -18.08 38.54
N PRO A 353 28.82 -18.43 39.21
CA PRO A 353 28.87 -18.49 40.66
C PRO A 353 28.51 -17.13 41.28
N ILE A 354 27.65 -17.14 42.30
CA ILE A 354 27.20 -15.93 43.01
C ILE A 354 28.38 -15.08 43.51
N ALA A 355 29.44 -15.73 43.99
CA ALA A 355 30.66 -15.03 44.44
C ALA A 355 31.32 -14.19 43.32
N SER A 356 31.36 -14.71 42.09
CA SER A 356 31.87 -13.98 40.92
C SER A 356 30.98 -12.82 40.54
N MET A 357 29.65 -12.99 40.64
CA MET A 357 28.69 -11.92 40.36
C MET A 357 28.85 -10.74 41.32
N ILE A 358 29.02 -11.02 42.61
CA ILE A 358 29.23 -10.01 43.65
C ILE A 358 30.56 -9.29 43.44
N SER A 359 31.65 -10.05 43.21
CA SER A 359 32.99 -9.47 43.05
C SER A 359 33.11 -8.52 41.85
N LEU A 360 32.31 -8.73 40.81
CA LEU A 360 32.36 -7.93 39.58
C LEU A 360 31.29 -6.83 39.55
N GLY A 361 30.44 -6.75 40.58
CA GLY A 361 29.38 -5.76 40.69
C GLY A 361 28.39 -5.84 39.52
N PHE A 362 27.94 -7.04 39.17
CA PHE A 362 26.81 -7.20 38.24
C PHE A 362 25.52 -6.74 38.95
N LEU A 363 24.74 -5.86 38.31
CA LEU A 363 23.64 -5.13 38.98
C LEU A 363 22.23 -5.63 38.60
N GLY A 364 22.10 -6.68 37.78
CA GLY A 364 20.81 -7.24 37.38
C GLY A 364 20.92 -8.72 37.01
N TYR A 365 19.83 -9.46 37.23
CA TYR A 365 19.71 -10.87 36.84
C TYR A 365 18.41 -11.13 36.08
N SER A 366 18.47 -12.04 35.11
CA SER A 366 17.32 -12.68 34.48
C SER A 366 17.48 -14.19 34.58
N VAL A 367 16.42 -14.95 34.32
CA VAL A 367 16.45 -16.41 34.41
C VAL A 367 15.98 -16.97 33.09
N CYS A 368 16.80 -17.80 32.46
CA CYS A 368 16.40 -18.65 31.34
C CYS A 368 15.83 -19.96 31.87
N ASN A 369 14.75 -20.44 31.26
CA ASN A 369 14.20 -21.76 31.54
C ASN A 369 14.53 -22.71 30.39
N GLU A 370 15.57 -23.52 30.55
CA GLU A 370 15.91 -24.56 29.58
C GLU A 370 15.64 -25.93 30.19
N SER A 371 14.66 -26.66 29.63
CA SER A 371 14.39 -28.05 30.00
C SER A 371 14.16 -28.29 31.51
N GLY A 372 13.62 -27.30 32.22
CA GLY A 372 13.34 -27.38 33.67
C GLY A 372 14.52 -26.96 34.58
N SER A 373 15.64 -26.50 34.00
CA SER A 373 16.74 -25.88 34.74
C SER A 373 16.68 -24.36 34.59
N PHE A 374 16.87 -23.65 35.70
CA PHE A 374 16.93 -22.20 35.75
C PHE A 374 18.39 -21.75 35.59
N ILE A 375 18.69 -21.02 34.51
CA ILE A 375 20.01 -20.46 34.25
C ILE A 375 19.98 -18.98 34.56
N ASP A 376 20.81 -18.55 35.52
CA ASP A 376 20.97 -17.14 35.85
C ASP A 376 21.75 -16.42 34.75
N VAL A 377 21.20 -15.28 34.30
CA VAL A 377 21.80 -14.38 33.32
C VAL A 377 22.11 -13.06 33.98
N CYS A 378 23.38 -12.70 34.10
CA CYS A 378 23.81 -11.40 34.59
C CYS A 378 24.39 -10.55 33.46
N PHE A 379 24.36 -9.23 33.60
CA PHE A 379 24.76 -8.34 32.52
C PHE A 379 25.40 -7.05 33.00
N LYS A 380 26.39 -6.58 32.24
CA LYS A 380 27.17 -5.37 32.53
C LYS A 380 27.78 -4.79 31.26
N THR A 381 27.96 -3.48 31.22
CA THR A 381 28.70 -2.82 30.15
C THR A 381 30.21 -3.06 30.29
N GLY A 382 30.89 -3.29 29.18
CA GLY A 382 32.29 -3.70 29.12
C GLY A 382 32.47 -5.01 28.35
N VAL A 383 33.73 -5.39 28.16
CA VAL A 383 34.13 -6.69 27.58
C VAL A 383 34.62 -7.57 28.71
N TYR A 384 34.12 -8.80 28.76
CA TYR A 384 34.56 -9.78 29.74
C TYR A 384 34.88 -11.13 29.08
N THR A 385 35.88 -11.79 29.65
CA THR A 385 36.33 -13.13 29.22
C THR A 385 35.82 -14.19 30.19
N PRO A 386 35.61 -15.45 29.74
CA PRO A 386 35.11 -16.55 30.57
C PRO A 386 35.91 -16.90 31.84
N ASN A 387 37.14 -16.39 32.00
CA ASN A 387 38.00 -16.56 33.20
C ASN A 387 37.40 -16.06 34.52
N ILE A 388 36.13 -15.64 34.51
CA ILE A 388 35.33 -15.15 35.63
C ILE A 388 34.56 -16.30 36.33
N GLY A 389 34.60 -17.51 35.78
CA GLY A 389 33.96 -18.69 36.36
C GLY A 389 32.52 -18.94 35.92
N CYS A 390 31.99 -18.13 35.00
CA CYS A 390 30.70 -18.37 34.35
C CYS A 390 30.81 -19.48 33.30
N ARG A 391 29.75 -20.26 33.09
CA ARG A 391 29.70 -21.29 32.05
C ARG A 391 29.86 -20.71 30.64
N SER A 392 29.26 -19.55 30.38
CA SER A 392 29.33 -18.90 29.08
C SER A 392 29.23 -17.38 29.21
N VAL A 393 29.89 -16.67 28.29
CA VAL A 393 29.91 -15.21 28.24
C VAL A 393 29.71 -14.78 26.79
N VAL A 394 28.80 -13.84 26.56
CA VAL A 394 28.47 -13.29 25.25
C VAL A 394 28.69 -11.78 25.28
N ASN A 395 29.66 -11.32 24.49
CA ASN A 395 29.95 -9.90 24.28
C ASN A 395 29.20 -9.41 23.04
N ILE A 396 28.31 -8.44 23.22
CA ILE A 396 27.46 -7.87 22.17
C ILE A 396 27.73 -6.37 22.07
N PRO A 397 28.12 -5.84 20.90
CA PRO A 397 28.25 -4.41 20.69
C PRO A 397 26.89 -3.71 20.87
N ILE A 398 26.92 -2.50 21.43
CA ILE A 398 25.76 -1.61 21.57
C ILE A 398 26.14 -0.19 21.16
N LEU A 399 25.14 0.66 20.91
CA LEU A 399 25.37 2.09 20.69
C LEU A 399 26.04 2.75 21.90
N LYS A 400 27.17 3.43 21.68
CA LYS A 400 27.95 4.12 22.74
C LYS A 400 27.12 5.11 23.55
N THR A 401 26.13 5.75 22.93
CA THR A 401 25.22 6.70 23.59
C THR A 401 24.33 6.05 24.66
N LEU A 402 24.08 4.75 24.57
CA LEU A 402 23.20 4.03 25.50
C LEU A 402 23.93 3.54 26.76
N ALA A 403 25.25 3.36 26.69
CA ALA A 403 26.02 2.78 27.80
C ALA A 403 25.95 3.58 29.12
N PRO A 404 25.97 4.93 29.13
CA PRO A 404 25.85 5.71 30.37
C PRO A 404 24.43 5.71 30.97
N GLU A 405 23.40 5.52 30.14
CA GLU A 405 21.98 5.61 30.54
C GLU A 405 21.36 4.23 30.84
N LEU A 406 22.12 3.15 30.63
CA LEU A 406 21.60 1.79 30.75
C LEU A 406 21.31 1.43 32.21
N LYS A 407 20.03 1.49 32.58
CA LYS A 407 19.53 0.86 33.81
C LYS A 407 19.72 -0.65 33.69
N ILE A 408 20.22 -1.27 34.76
CA ILE A 408 20.61 -2.67 34.72
C ILE A 408 19.40 -3.55 35.10
N ASP A 409 18.36 -3.53 34.26
CA ASP A 409 17.15 -4.36 34.33
C ASP A 409 16.85 -5.03 32.98
N LYS A 410 16.07 -6.13 32.97
CA LYS A 410 15.80 -6.93 31.76
C LYS A 410 15.24 -6.09 30.60
N ALA A 411 14.31 -5.18 30.87
CA ALA A 411 13.64 -4.40 29.84
C ALA A 411 14.61 -3.40 29.19
N SER A 412 15.41 -2.71 30.01
CA SER A 412 16.44 -1.78 29.54
C SER A 412 17.53 -2.48 28.73
N VAL A 413 17.95 -3.69 29.11
CA VAL A 413 18.91 -4.50 28.35
C VAL A 413 18.35 -4.91 27.00
N LEU A 414 17.14 -5.48 26.98
CA LEU A 414 16.49 -5.87 25.72
C LEU A 414 16.32 -4.66 24.81
N LYS A 415 15.97 -3.49 25.37
CA LYS A 415 15.92 -2.24 24.60
C LYS A 415 17.29 -1.90 24.00
N ALA A 416 18.37 -1.95 24.78
CA ALA A 416 19.71 -1.65 24.26
C ALA A 416 20.17 -2.64 23.16
N LEU A 417 19.82 -3.92 23.29
CA LEU A 417 20.08 -4.94 22.27
C LEU A 417 19.27 -4.68 21.00
N ARG A 418 18.00 -4.27 21.13
CA ARG A 418 17.12 -3.89 20.00
C ARG A 418 17.51 -2.59 19.33
N ASP A 419 18.11 -1.65 20.06
CA ASP A 419 18.66 -0.41 19.49
C ASP A 419 19.93 -0.70 18.66
N GLY A 420 20.59 -1.84 18.92
CA GLY A 420 21.63 -2.41 18.09
C GLY A 420 22.99 -1.71 18.17
N PHE A 421 23.78 -1.85 17.12
CA PHE A 421 25.11 -1.26 16.98
C PHE A 421 25.43 -0.87 15.54
N LYS A 422 26.36 0.08 15.39
CA LYS A 422 26.78 0.62 14.09
C LYS A 422 27.85 -0.24 13.45
N LEU A 423 27.70 -0.48 12.15
CA LEU A 423 28.70 -1.01 11.25
C LEU A 423 28.90 -0.04 10.08
N GLN A 424 30.03 -0.16 9.42
CA GLN A 424 30.35 0.48 8.16
C GLN A 424 30.59 -0.61 7.11
N TRP A 425 30.07 -0.45 5.90
CA TRP A 425 30.30 -1.42 4.84
C TRP A 425 31.40 -0.97 3.86
N LYS A 426 32.09 -1.95 3.29
CA LYS A 426 33.25 -1.76 2.42
C LYS A 426 32.86 -1.96 0.96
N VAL A 427 32.49 -0.89 0.28
CA VAL A 427 32.19 -0.94 -1.15
C VAL A 427 32.91 0.18 -1.89
N ASN A 428 33.44 -0.11 -3.06
CA ASN A 428 33.78 0.93 -4.04
C ASN A 428 32.55 1.13 -4.94
N ASP A 429 31.88 2.27 -4.79
CA ASP A 429 30.68 2.64 -5.54
C ASP A 429 30.96 3.63 -6.68
N ASP A 430 32.22 3.96 -6.99
CA ASP A 430 32.59 4.90 -8.07
C ASP A 430 32.03 4.44 -9.43
N GLN A 431 32.16 3.14 -9.73
CA GLN A 431 31.61 2.56 -10.97
C GLN A 431 30.08 2.59 -10.98
N CYS A 432 29.46 2.38 -9.81
CA CYS A 432 28.01 2.44 -9.69
C CYS A 432 27.48 3.86 -9.85
N LYS A 433 28.16 4.85 -9.27
CA LYS A 433 27.84 6.26 -9.42
C LYS A 433 27.86 6.67 -10.89
N THR A 434 28.92 6.32 -11.61
CA THR A 434 29.06 6.59 -13.05
C THR A 434 27.91 5.95 -13.85
N CYS A 435 27.59 4.69 -13.57
CA CYS A 435 26.47 3.99 -14.19
C CYS A 435 25.12 4.69 -13.96
N VAL A 436 24.83 5.08 -12.72
CA VAL A 436 23.56 5.75 -12.37
C VAL A 436 23.48 7.13 -13.01
N GLU A 437 24.57 7.88 -13.04
CA GLU A 437 24.64 9.20 -13.70
C GLU A 437 24.36 9.10 -15.21
N SER A 438 24.77 8.00 -15.85
CA SER A 438 24.45 7.71 -17.26
C SER A 438 23.03 7.18 -17.50
N GLY A 439 22.21 7.01 -16.46
CA GLY A 439 20.82 6.52 -16.54
C GLY A 439 20.67 5.00 -16.41
N GLY A 440 21.71 4.30 -15.99
CA GLY A 440 21.71 2.85 -15.79
C GLY A 440 21.44 2.41 -14.34
N GLN A 441 21.41 1.09 -14.14
CA GLN A 441 21.32 0.45 -12.82
C GLN A 441 22.52 -0.45 -12.56
N CYS A 442 23.09 -0.36 -11.35
CA CYS A 442 24.28 -1.12 -10.99
C CYS A 442 23.97 -2.57 -10.64
N GLY A 443 24.86 -3.47 -11.05
CA GLY A 443 24.91 -4.83 -10.57
C GLY A 443 26.18 -5.54 -11.04
N ASN A 444 26.10 -6.84 -11.25
CA ASN A 444 27.22 -7.70 -11.56
C ASN A 444 26.81 -8.87 -12.45
N ASP A 445 27.75 -9.36 -13.25
CA ASP A 445 27.59 -10.63 -13.95
C ASP A 445 27.52 -11.80 -12.95
N LEU A 446 26.56 -12.71 -13.18
CA LEU A 446 26.32 -13.91 -12.37
C LEU A 446 27.49 -14.90 -12.40
N HIS A 447 28.29 -14.91 -13.47
CA HIS A 447 29.35 -15.92 -13.65
C HIS A 447 30.73 -15.47 -13.15
N GLY A 448 30.95 -14.17 -12.97
CA GLY A 448 32.25 -13.62 -12.60
C GLY A 448 32.26 -12.60 -11.47
N ASN A 449 31.09 -12.20 -10.93
CA ASN A 449 30.94 -11.08 -9.99
C ASN A 449 31.61 -9.78 -10.48
N LYS A 450 31.75 -9.64 -11.80
CA LYS A 450 32.30 -8.44 -12.43
C LYS A 450 31.22 -7.38 -12.45
N PHE A 451 31.56 -6.15 -12.07
CA PHE A 451 30.65 -5.02 -12.14
C PHE A 451 30.05 -4.86 -13.55
N THR A 452 28.74 -4.60 -13.59
CA THR A 452 27.95 -4.42 -14.80
C THR A 452 26.96 -3.27 -14.59
N CYS A 453 26.89 -2.37 -15.56
CA CYS A 453 25.87 -1.33 -15.65
C CYS A 453 24.74 -1.81 -16.55
N PHE A 454 23.54 -1.98 -16.00
CA PHE A 454 22.36 -2.39 -16.74
C PHE A 454 21.65 -1.16 -17.30
N CYS A 455 21.70 -1.01 -18.63
CA CYS A 455 21.08 0.09 -19.35
C CYS A 455 19.78 -0.37 -20.05
N PRO A 456 18.92 0.57 -20.49
CA PRO A 456 17.65 0.22 -21.15
C PRO A 456 17.81 -0.63 -22.41
N ASP A 457 18.95 -0.51 -23.11
CA ASP A 457 19.29 -1.25 -24.31
C ASP A 457 19.98 -2.58 -23.98
N GLN A 458 21.13 -2.55 -23.30
CA GLN A 458 21.89 -3.75 -22.93
C GLN A 458 22.84 -3.49 -21.75
N PRO A 459 23.45 -4.54 -21.15
CA PRO A 459 24.44 -4.37 -20.10
C PRO A 459 25.80 -3.87 -20.64
N TYR A 460 26.42 -2.90 -19.95
CA TYR A 460 27.74 -2.34 -20.24
C TYR A 460 28.70 -2.52 -19.06
N ALA A 461 30.00 -2.32 -19.31
CA ALA A 461 31.03 -2.51 -18.29
C ALA A 461 31.12 -1.37 -17.25
N SER A 462 30.58 -0.18 -17.53
CA SER A 462 30.70 1.00 -16.64
C SER A 462 29.52 1.96 -16.71
N GLU A 463 29.13 2.40 -17.91
CA GLU A 463 28.09 3.42 -18.12
C GLU A 463 27.25 3.14 -19.38
N CYS A 464 26.07 3.76 -19.46
CA CYS A 464 25.19 3.71 -20.62
C CYS A 464 25.65 4.67 -21.72
N PRO A 465 25.59 4.26 -22.99
CA PRO A 465 25.95 5.14 -24.09
C PRO A 465 24.96 6.30 -24.21
N THR A 466 25.48 7.51 -24.46
CA THR A 466 24.63 8.66 -24.79
C THR A 466 24.04 8.48 -26.20
N PRO A 467 22.76 8.85 -26.44
CA PRO A 467 22.16 8.74 -27.76
C PRO A 467 22.95 9.59 -28.76
N SER A 468 23.68 8.93 -29.64
CA SER A 468 24.49 9.58 -30.67
C SER A 468 23.57 10.03 -31.80
N GLY A 469 23.02 11.25 -31.72
CA GLY A 469 22.04 11.68 -32.71
C GLY A 469 21.39 13.04 -32.55
N MET A 470 22.08 14.03 -32.00
CA MET A 470 21.72 15.43 -32.25
C MET A 470 23.03 16.17 -32.51
N PHE A 471 23.34 16.35 -33.80
CA PHE A 471 24.44 17.19 -34.24
C PHE A 471 24.28 18.57 -33.61
N ASP A 472 25.17 18.91 -32.69
CA ASP A 472 25.30 20.27 -32.21
C ASP A 472 25.91 21.08 -33.37
N SER A 473 25.05 21.84 -34.06
CA SER A 473 25.41 22.82 -35.08
C SER A 473 26.06 24.04 -34.42
N SER A 474 27.16 23.84 -33.71
CA SER A 474 28.02 24.93 -33.26
C SER A 474 29.41 24.42 -32.94
N THR A 475 30.17 24.07 -33.97
CA THR A 475 31.62 24.33 -34.02
C THR A 475 32.14 24.00 -35.42
N GLN A 476 32.32 25.02 -36.26
CA GLN A 476 33.18 24.90 -37.43
C GLN A 476 34.63 24.64 -36.95
N PRO A 477 35.35 23.65 -37.48
CA PRO A 477 36.79 23.58 -37.30
C PRO A 477 37.48 24.57 -38.22
N SER A 478 38.20 25.52 -37.62
CA SER A 478 39.17 26.35 -38.33
C SER A 478 40.33 25.47 -38.80
N PHE A 479 40.46 25.29 -40.11
CA PHE A 479 41.68 24.75 -40.71
C PHE A 479 42.78 25.81 -40.65
N SER A 480 43.82 25.59 -39.83
CA SER A 480 45.15 26.11 -40.15
C SER A 480 46.25 25.28 -39.50
N SER A 481 47.23 24.93 -40.34
CA SER A 481 48.60 24.52 -40.06
C SER A 481 48.82 23.20 -39.30
N LEU A 482 49.35 22.22 -40.02
CA LEU A 482 50.73 21.75 -39.83
C LEU A 482 51.16 20.90 -41.05
N LEU A 483 51.98 21.52 -41.89
CA LEU A 483 52.79 20.87 -42.92
C LEU A 483 54.13 20.46 -42.28
N TRP A 484 54.66 19.33 -42.76
CA TRP A 484 56.03 18.76 -42.60
C TRP A 484 56.21 17.82 -41.40
N SER A 485 56.86 16.66 -41.47
CA SER A 485 57.60 15.96 -42.54
C SER A 485 57.96 14.57 -42.00
N ILE A 486 57.84 13.49 -42.78
CA ILE A 486 58.70 12.30 -42.59
C ILE A 486 59.14 11.77 -43.96
N LYS A 487 60.47 11.81 -44.14
CA LYS A 487 61.26 11.09 -45.15
C LYS A 487 61.13 9.58 -44.95
N MET A 488 60.72 8.84 -45.98
CA MET A 488 61.55 7.92 -46.77
C MET A 488 60.67 7.18 -47.78
#